data_AF-A0A7R9W4G4-F1
#
_entry.id   AF-A0A7R9W4G4-F1
#
_cell.length_a   1.000
_cell.length_b   1.000
_cell.length_c   1.000
_cell.angle_alpha   90.00
_cell.angle_beta   90.00
_cell.angle_gamma   90.00
#
_symmetry.space_group_name_H-M   'P 1'
#
loop_
_entity.id
_entity.type
_entity.pdbx_description
1 polymer ?
#
loop_
_entity_poly.entity_id
_entity_poly.type
_entity_poly.pdbx_seq_one_letter_code
_entity_poly.pdbx_strand_id
1 'polypeptide(L)'
;MRLPAATCALFLAGSAGAFAPSSFGLRTPPASAAAKSALAASSDDDVVDCLVIGGGISGSTLAHNLHYNYAGDKGSGTGKGEISVLLAEARDYLGGNVKSHRTEDGYLWEEGPNSFATQPSVVRIAHELGIADQLVFADESLPPWVNHNGKLHPLPKGQGGKGPKGQIELVFGPNGVLKFALAGELLSWPGKIRAGIGAFLGHAPPPDGPKEETIREWVTRILGEEVFLRCIDPFVSGVYAGDPNTLSMKSALPKIARIEQISYGLDWNKFGAIFYGGLARQVELTKERKADPPSPDWPEFEYGNPGSFREGLGTLPRAIE
;
A
#
# COMPACT_ATOMS: atom_id res chain seq x y z
N MET A 1 31.67 -38.91 29.27
CA MET A 1 30.67 -39.69 28.51
C MET A 1 30.28 -38.86 27.30
N ARG A 2 30.97 -39.07 26.17
CA ARG A 2 30.77 -38.36 24.90
C ARG A 2 30.28 -39.41 23.89
N LEU A 3 29.16 -39.14 23.22
CA LEU A 3 28.68 -39.89 22.06
C LEU A 3 28.74 -38.95 20.82
N PRO A 4 29.03 -39.48 19.61
CA PRO A 4 29.56 -38.68 18.50
C PRO A 4 28.48 -38.13 17.57
N ALA A 5 28.90 -37.15 16.76
CA ALA A 5 28.15 -36.48 15.71
C ALA A 5 27.64 -37.45 14.63
N ALA A 6 26.38 -37.29 14.23
CA ALA A 6 25.80 -37.94 13.06
C ALA A 6 26.02 -37.06 11.82
N THR A 7 26.85 -37.55 10.90
CA THR A 7 27.03 -37.01 9.55
C THR A 7 25.81 -37.41 8.70
N CYS A 8 25.10 -36.45 8.12
CA CYS A 8 24.06 -36.72 7.14
C CYS A 8 24.54 -36.24 5.76
N ALA A 9 24.96 -37.21 4.94
CA ALA A 9 25.29 -37.01 3.53
C ALA A 9 24.02 -37.18 2.69
N LEU A 10 23.68 -36.19 1.86
CA LEU A 10 22.55 -36.27 0.95
C LEU A 10 23.02 -36.81 -0.41
N PHE A 11 22.53 -38.00 -0.76
CA PHE A 11 22.70 -38.65 -2.06
C PHE A 11 21.83 -37.97 -3.12
N LEU A 12 22.42 -37.61 -4.26
CA LEU A 12 21.72 -37.30 -5.50
C LEU A 12 21.40 -38.61 -6.24
N ALA A 13 20.11 -38.96 -6.34
CA ALA A 13 19.64 -40.02 -7.21
C ALA A 13 19.39 -39.44 -8.61
N GLY A 14 20.22 -39.84 -9.57
CA GLY A 14 19.95 -39.65 -11.00
C GLY A 14 19.11 -40.79 -11.55
N SER A 15 18.19 -40.47 -12.46
CA SER A 15 17.89 -41.34 -13.60
C SER A 15 17.36 -40.51 -14.77
N ALA A 16 17.86 -40.85 -15.95
CA ALA A 16 17.70 -40.15 -17.21
C ALA A 16 16.48 -40.66 -17.99
N GLY A 17 15.94 -39.80 -18.85
CA GLY A 17 15.01 -40.15 -19.93
C GLY A 17 15.08 -39.08 -21.00
N ALA A 18 15.82 -39.35 -22.07
CA ALA A 18 16.14 -38.42 -23.15
C ALA A 18 15.00 -38.31 -24.18
N PHE A 19 14.76 -37.10 -24.68
CA PHE A 19 14.30 -36.85 -26.06
C PHE A 19 14.77 -35.44 -26.47
N ALA A 20 15.59 -35.35 -27.52
CA ALA A 20 15.95 -34.11 -28.21
C ALA A 20 15.26 -34.10 -29.59
N PRO A 21 14.92 -32.91 -30.12
CA PRO A 21 15.68 -32.48 -31.29
C PRO A 21 15.99 -30.98 -31.40
N SER A 22 17.06 -30.73 -32.18
CA SER A 22 17.40 -29.57 -33.02
C SER A 22 17.60 -28.17 -32.39
N SER A 23 18.88 -27.93 -32.07
CA SER A 23 19.67 -26.72 -32.36
C SER A 23 18.96 -25.47 -32.93
N PHE A 24 18.78 -24.48 -32.07
CA PHE A 24 18.92 -23.07 -32.45
C PHE A 24 20.01 -22.47 -31.56
N GLY A 25 21.08 -21.98 -32.19
CA GLY A 25 22.23 -21.41 -31.50
C GLY A 25 21.88 -20.09 -30.84
N LEU A 26 21.65 -20.12 -29.53
CA LEU A 26 21.65 -18.94 -28.68
C LEU A 26 23.00 -18.91 -27.95
N ARG A 27 23.84 -17.92 -28.29
CA ARG A 27 24.96 -17.52 -27.45
C ARG A 27 24.39 -17.07 -26.11
N THR A 28 24.61 -17.88 -25.08
CA THR A 28 24.44 -17.44 -23.69
C THR A 28 25.33 -16.22 -23.46
N PRO A 29 24.81 -15.06 -23.02
CA PRO A 29 25.67 -14.02 -22.50
C PRO A 29 26.42 -14.57 -21.28
N PRO A 30 27.66 -14.14 -21.01
CA PRO A 30 28.34 -14.54 -19.78
C PRO A 30 27.47 -14.10 -18.60
N ALA A 31 27.27 -15.03 -17.66
CA ALA A 31 26.62 -14.73 -16.39
C ALA A 31 27.25 -13.45 -15.84
N SER A 32 26.46 -12.38 -15.82
CA SER A 32 26.78 -11.17 -15.06
C SER A 32 27.16 -11.66 -13.67
N ALA A 33 28.37 -11.33 -13.23
CA ALA A 33 28.84 -11.65 -11.91
C ALA A 33 27.89 -10.98 -10.93
N ALA A 34 26.90 -11.73 -10.43
CA ALA A 34 26.20 -11.40 -9.21
C ALA A 34 27.31 -11.19 -8.19
N ALA A 35 27.47 -9.94 -7.75
CA ALA A 35 28.31 -9.60 -6.63
C ALA A 35 27.69 -10.33 -5.44
N LYS A 36 28.09 -11.60 -5.24
CA LYS A 36 27.98 -12.24 -3.94
C LYS A 36 28.85 -11.37 -3.05
N SER A 37 28.20 -10.44 -2.35
CA SER A 37 28.76 -9.88 -1.13
C SER A 37 29.12 -11.08 -0.29
N ALA A 38 30.41 -11.41 -0.31
CA ALA A 38 30.94 -12.50 0.46
C ALA A 38 30.80 -12.05 1.91
N LEU A 39 29.77 -12.56 2.60
CA LEU A 39 29.95 -12.81 4.02
C LEU A 39 31.22 -13.66 4.09
N ALA A 40 32.31 -13.02 4.52
CA ALA A 40 33.46 -13.74 5.02
C ALA A 40 32.90 -14.75 6.01
N ALA A 41 33.15 -16.03 5.76
CA ALA A 41 32.86 -17.05 6.74
C ALA A 41 33.79 -16.80 7.94
N SER A 42 33.36 -15.92 8.85
CA SER A 42 33.90 -15.82 10.19
C SER A 42 33.48 -17.07 10.93
N SER A 43 34.46 -17.88 11.28
CA SER A 43 34.29 -19.02 12.17
C SER A 43 34.13 -18.53 13.61
N ASP A 44 32.88 -18.30 13.99
CA ASP A 44 32.29 -18.52 15.32
C ASP A 44 30.76 -18.38 15.13
N ASP A 45 29.94 -18.92 16.04
CA ASP A 45 28.49 -18.72 16.01
C ASP A 45 28.17 -17.21 16.02
N ASP A 46 28.05 -16.57 14.84
CA ASP A 46 27.83 -15.13 14.70
C ASP A 46 26.49 -14.75 15.35
N VAL A 47 26.57 -14.35 16.62
CA VAL A 47 25.45 -13.86 17.40
C VAL A 47 25.06 -12.52 16.78
N VAL A 48 23.94 -12.51 16.07
CA VAL A 48 23.33 -11.28 15.56
C VAL A 48 22.35 -10.72 16.58
N ASP A 49 22.30 -9.40 16.70
CA ASP A 49 21.32 -8.71 17.56
C ASP A 49 19.90 -8.86 17.01
N CYS A 50 19.77 -8.94 15.68
CA CYS A 50 18.49 -9.10 15.00
C CYS A 50 18.60 -9.98 13.75
N LEU A 51 17.78 -11.04 13.69
CA LEU A 51 17.51 -11.81 12.48
C LEU A 51 16.15 -11.38 11.89
N VAL A 52 16.16 -10.87 10.67
CA VAL A 52 14.96 -10.57 9.89
C VAL A 52 14.75 -11.71 8.89
N ILE A 53 13.61 -12.38 8.98
CA ILE A 53 13.25 -13.50 8.09
C ILE A 53 12.27 -12.99 7.02
N GLY A 54 12.69 -13.05 5.76
CA GLY A 54 11.94 -12.62 4.58
C GLY A 54 12.35 -11.22 4.09
N GLY A 55 12.97 -11.16 2.93
CA GLY A 55 13.41 -9.97 2.19
C GLY A 55 12.33 -9.32 1.32
N GLY A 56 11.05 -9.52 1.64
CA GLY A 56 9.96 -8.69 1.09
C GLY A 56 10.08 -7.24 1.55
N ILE A 57 9.27 -6.32 0.99
CA ILE A 57 9.31 -4.89 1.36
C ILE A 57 9.27 -4.66 2.88
N SER A 58 8.47 -5.41 3.63
CA SER A 58 8.43 -5.28 5.10
C SER A 58 9.76 -5.62 5.76
N GLY A 59 10.38 -6.73 5.41
CA GLY A 59 11.64 -7.16 6.02
C GLY A 59 12.84 -6.37 5.53
N SER A 60 12.93 -6.07 4.22
CA SER A 60 14.02 -5.28 3.67
C SER A 60 14.01 -3.84 4.21
N THR A 61 12.85 -3.19 4.28
CA THR A 61 12.76 -1.85 4.88
C THR A 61 12.96 -1.85 6.39
N LEU A 62 12.58 -2.92 7.11
CA LEU A 62 12.92 -3.07 8.53
C LEU A 62 14.43 -3.17 8.71
N ALA A 63 15.09 -4.04 7.96
CA ALA A 63 16.54 -4.20 8.00
C ALA A 63 17.26 -2.88 7.67
N HIS A 64 16.83 -2.18 6.62
CA HIS A 64 17.33 -0.83 6.28
C HIS A 64 17.14 0.15 7.44
N ASN A 65 15.94 0.23 8.03
CA ASN A 65 15.69 1.18 9.11
C ASN A 65 16.50 0.85 10.38
N LEU A 66 16.70 -0.43 10.70
CA LEU A 66 17.54 -0.85 11.81
C LEU A 66 18.99 -0.47 11.53
N HIS A 67 19.51 -0.78 10.36
CA HIS A 67 20.86 -0.39 9.95
C HIS A 67 21.03 1.14 9.96
N TYR A 68 20.13 1.88 9.33
CA TYR A 68 20.23 3.34 9.23
C TYR A 68 20.23 4.04 10.60
N ASN A 69 19.35 3.61 11.52
CA ASN A 69 19.22 4.23 12.84
C ASN A 69 20.30 3.81 13.85
N TYR A 70 20.95 2.67 13.64
CA TYR A 70 21.86 2.05 14.59
C TYR A 70 23.22 1.66 13.97
N ALA A 71 23.55 2.06 12.74
CA ALA A 71 24.90 1.89 12.20
C ALA A 71 25.85 2.86 12.93
N GLY A 72 26.97 2.34 13.43
CA GLY A 72 28.05 3.14 14.00
C GLY A 72 28.54 4.20 13.01
N ASP A 73 28.35 5.46 13.38
CA ASP A 73 28.97 6.68 12.84
C ASP A 73 28.77 7.05 11.35
N LYS A 74 27.96 6.33 10.56
CA LYS A 74 27.63 6.74 9.18
C LYS A 74 26.20 6.39 8.77
N GLY A 75 25.26 7.30 9.00
CA GLY A 75 23.91 7.20 8.42
C GLY A 75 22.88 8.16 9.02
N SER A 76 22.50 7.98 10.29
CA SER A 76 21.44 8.81 10.89
C SER A 76 21.55 8.99 12.41
N GLY A 77 22.35 9.99 12.81
CA GLY A 77 22.06 10.98 13.86
C GLY A 77 21.33 10.65 15.17
N THR A 78 21.30 9.42 15.70
CA THR A 78 20.72 9.17 17.04
C THR A 78 21.65 8.51 18.06
N GLY A 79 22.82 8.00 17.65
CA GLY A 79 23.86 7.52 18.58
C GLY A 79 23.41 6.40 19.52
N LYS A 80 22.43 5.59 19.11
CA LYS A 80 21.76 4.58 19.98
C LYS A 80 22.51 3.24 20.13
N GLY A 81 23.76 3.17 19.67
CA GLY A 81 24.59 1.96 19.68
C GLY A 81 24.53 1.18 18.36
N GLU A 82 25.49 0.29 18.16
CA GLU A 82 25.60 -0.58 16.99
C GLU A 82 24.77 -1.85 17.18
N ILE A 83 23.89 -2.17 16.23
CA ILE A 83 23.23 -3.48 16.16
C ILE A 83 23.61 -4.20 14.87
N SER A 84 23.95 -5.47 15.01
CA SER A 84 24.17 -6.40 13.90
C SER A 84 22.82 -6.95 13.41
N VAL A 85 22.52 -6.74 12.13
CA VAL A 85 21.27 -7.16 11.49
C VAL A 85 21.57 -8.14 10.37
N LEU A 86 20.98 -9.33 10.43
CA LEU A 86 21.01 -10.31 9.35
C LEU A 86 19.63 -10.44 8.71
N LEU A 87 19.56 -10.19 7.40
CA LEU A 87 18.35 -10.43 6.61
C LEU A 87 18.48 -11.76 5.87
N ALA A 88 17.60 -12.71 6.15
CA ALA A 88 17.53 -14.00 5.48
C ALA A 88 16.34 -14.04 4.52
N GLU A 89 16.60 -14.15 3.22
CA GLU A 89 15.59 -14.34 2.17
C GLU A 89 15.78 -15.72 1.52
N ALA A 90 14.67 -16.40 1.24
CA ALA A 90 14.67 -17.73 0.63
C ALA A 90 14.86 -17.68 -0.90
N ARG A 91 14.47 -16.57 -1.52
CA ARG A 91 14.58 -16.28 -2.95
C ARG A 91 15.93 -15.64 -3.28
N ASP A 92 16.23 -15.57 -4.58
CA ASP A 92 17.43 -14.95 -5.14
C ASP A 92 17.30 -13.44 -5.38
N TYR A 93 16.28 -12.78 -4.81
CA TYR A 93 16.02 -11.36 -4.97
C TYR A 93 15.26 -10.78 -3.75
N LEU A 94 15.44 -9.48 -3.47
CA LEU A 94 14.66 -8.72 -2.49
C LEU A 94 13.41 -8.09 -3.13
N GLY A 95 12.37 -7.85 -2.31
CA GLY A 95 11.14 -7.16 -2.70
C GLY A 95 9.88 -8.03 -2.55
N GLY A 96 10.03 -9.35 -2.48
CA GLY A 96 8.92 -10.28 -2.25
C GLY A 96 7.94 -10.28 -3.42
N ASN A 97 6.76 -9.68 -3.21
CA ASN A 97 5.73 -9.52 -4.25
C ASN A 97 5.99 -8.31 -5.17
N VAL A 98 6.91 -7.42 -4.79
CA VAL A 98 7.33 -6.30 -5.63
C VAL A 98 8.35 -6.80 -6.65
N LYS A 99 7.91 -6.92 -7.90
CA LYS A 99 8.76 -7.33 -9.02
C LYS A 99 8.39 -6.54 -10.26
N SER A 100 9.38 -5.85 -10.79
CA SER A 100 9.25 -5.10 -12.04
C SER A 100 10.05 -5.80 -13.12
N HIS A 101 9.44 -5.89 -14.29
CA HIS A 101 9.97 -6.59 -15.45
C HIS A 101 10.03 -5.63 -16.63
N ARG A 102 11.11 -5.73 -17.41
CA ARG A 102 11.25 -5.00 -18.67
C ARG A 102 11.28 -5.98 -19.83
N THR A 103 10.42 -5.77 -20.81
CA THR A 103 10.37 -6.59 -22.02
C THR A 103 11.43 -6.12 -23.04
N GLU A 104 11.76 -6.97 -24.03
CA GLU A 104 12.75 -6.65 -25.07
C GLU A 104 12.34 -5.44 -25.93
N ASP A 105 11.04 -5.25 -26.13
CA ASP A 105 10.42 -4.11 -26.82
C ASP A 105 10.24 -2.87 -25.92
N GLY A 106 10.75 -2.91 -24.68
CA GLY A 106 10.94 -1.73 -23.83
C GLY A 106 9.80 -1.45 -22.84
N TYR A 107 8.75 -2.27 -22.79
CA TYR A 107 7.68 -2.10 -21.81
C TYR A 107 8.16 -2.45 -20.40
N LEU A 108 7.75 -1.61 -19.43
CA LEU A 108 7.92 -1.87 -18.01
C LEU A 108 6.57 -2.31 -17.44
N TRP A 109 6.54 -3.43 -16.74
CA TRP A 109 5.35 -3.94 -16.07
C TRP A 109 5.69 -4.54 -14.71
N GLU A 110 4.65 -4.72 -13.89
CA GLU A 110 4.78 -5.14 -12.50
C GLU A 110 4.01 -6.46 -12.29
N GLU A 111 4.67 -7.46 -11.69
CA GLU A 111 4.05 -8.77 -11.44
C GLU A 111 3.09 -8.76 -10.23
N GLY A 112 3.31 -7.83 -9.29
CA GLY A 112 2.51 -7.69 -8.08
C GLY A 112 1.88 -6.30 -7.97
N PRO A 113 2.24 -5.49 -6.96
CA PRO A 113 1.71 -4.14 -6.85
C PRO A 113 2.19 -3.26 -7.99
N ASN A 114 1.36 -2.32 -8.45
CA ASN A 114 1.72 -1.42 -9.56
C ASN A 114 2.08 0.01 -9.08
N SER A 115 1.58 0.38 -7.91
CA SER A 115 1.81 1.69 -7.30
C SER A 115 1.67 1.62 -5.79
N PHE A 116 2.15 2.63 -5.07
CA PHE A 116 1.89 2.85 -3.65
C PHE A 116 1.11 4.15 -3.43
N ALA A 117 0.30 4.21 -2.37
CA ALA A 117 -0.27 5.48 -1.91
C ALA A 117 0.84 6.29 -1.22
N THR A 118 1.25 7.42 -1.79
CA THR A 118 2.42 8.16 -1.32
C THR A 118 2.28 8.61 0.14
N GLN A 119 3.28 8.28 0.96
CA GLN A 119 3.40 8.70 2.37
C GLN A 119 4.81 9.27 2.61
N PRO A 120 4.98 10.14 3.62
CA PRO A 120 6.29 10.66 4.00
C PRO A 120 7.34 9.56 4.21
N SER A 121 6.95 8.40 4.74
CA SER A 121 7.86 7.27 4.97
C SER A 121 8.47 6.71 3.69
N VAL A 122 7.72 6.67 2.58
CA VAL A 122 8.20 6.18 1.28
C VAL A 122 9.15 7.18 0.64
N VAL A 123 8.82 8.48 0.74
CA VAL A 123 9.68 9.55 0.23
C VAL A 123 10.97 9.65 1.03
N ARG A 124 10.89 9.52 2.36
CA ARG A 124 12.04 9.46 3.26
C ARG A 124 13.01 8.35 2.85
N ILE A 125 12.54 7.11 2.76
CA ILE A 125 13.43 5.99 2.46
C ILE A 125 14.02 6.09 1.04
N ALA A 126 13.25 6.60 0.08
CA ALA A 126 13.76 6.86 -1.27
C ALA A 126 14.89 7.91 -1.26
N HIS A 127 14.75 8.96 -0.44
CA HIS A 127 15.79 9.95 -0.24
C HIS A 127 17.03 9.38 0.47
N GLU A 128 16.85 8.60 1.54
CA GLU A 128 17.94 7.95 2.28
C GLU A 128 18.77 7.01 1.40
N LEU A 129 18.11 6.32 0.46
CA LEU A 129 18.73 5.42 -0.50
C LEU A 129 19.27 6.13 -1.75
N GLY A 130 19.12 7.46 -1.85
CA GLY A 130 19.59 8.23 -3.00
C GLY A 130 18.84 7.97 -4.31
N ILE A 131 17.59 7.48 -4.23
CA ILE A 131 16.72 7.16 -5.38
C ILE A 131 15.49 8.07 -5.46
N ALA A 132 15.50 9.21 -4.79
CA ALA A 132 14.36 10.14 -4.78
C ALA A 132 14.03 10.73 -6.16
N ASP A 133 15.04 10.88 -7.03
CA ASP A 133 14.89 11.35 -8.43
C ASP A 133 14.19 10.33 -9.34
N GLN A 134 14.14 9.07 -8.91
CA GLN A 134 13.42 8.00 -9.58
C GLN A 134 11.92 8.01 -9.28
N LEU A 135 11.45 8.73 -8.25
CA LEU A 135 10.03 8.80 -7.91
C LEU A 135 9.23 9.39 -9.07
N VAL A 136 8.11 8.74 -9.37
CA VAL A 136 7.11 9.23 -10.32
C VAL A 136 5.73 9.19 -9.65
N PHE A 137 4.95 10.24 -9.83
CA PHE A 137 3.59 10.35 -9.30
C PHE A 137 2.59 10.30 -10.45
N ALA A 138 1.46 9.66 -10.22
CA ALA A 138 0.42 9.52 -11.23
C ALA A 138 -0.14 10.90 -11.60
N ASP A 139 -0.35 11.10 -12.90
CA ASP A 139 -1.23 12.18 -13.36
C ASP A 139 -2.65 11.81 -12.99
N GLU A 140 -3.22 12.59 -12.09
CA GLU A 140 -4.58 12.37 -11.62
C GLU A 140 -5.62 13.18 -12.43
N SER A 141 -5.28 13.66 -13.63
CA SER A 141 -6.21 14.38 -14.52
C SER A 141 -7.45 13.57 -14.86
N LEU A 142 -7.35 12.24 -14.91
CA LEU A 142 -8.44 11.32 -15.19
C LEU A 142 -9.04 10.73 -13.90
N PRO A 143 -10.38 10.66 -13.78
CA PRO A 143 -11.00 10.01 -12.64
C PRO A 143 -10.88 8.48 -12.73
N PRO A 144 -10.96 7.75 -11.60
CA PRO A 144 -11.24 6.32 -11.64
C PRO A 144 -12.67 6.07 -12.16
N TRP A 145 -12.86 4.95 -12.85
CA TRP A 145 -14.13 4.61 -13.51
C TRP A 145 -14.69 3.30 -12.97
N VAL A 146 -16.02 3.22 -12.92
CA VAL A 146 -16.73 1.97 -12.68
C VAL A 146 -17.57 1.63 -13.90
N ASN A 147 -17.45 0.39 -14.37
CA ASN A 147 -18.36 -0.14 -15.37
C ASN A 147 -19.66 -0.61 -14.70
N HIS A 148 -20.78 -0.01 -15.09
CA HIS A 148 -22.11 -0.45 -14.67
C HIS A 148 -23.03 -0.49 -15.88
N ASN A 149 -23.60 -1.67 -16.15
CA ASN A 149 -24.46 -1.96 -17.30
C ASN A 149 -23.82 -1.60 -18.66
N GLY A 150 -22.53 -1.90 -18.83
CA GLY A 150 -21.81 -1.68 -20.08
C GLY A 150 -21.43 -0.22 -20.35
N LYS A 151 -21.67 0.68 -19.39
CA LYS A 151 -21.30 2.10 -19.45
C LYS A 151 -20.28 2.40 -18.36
N LEU A 152 -19.24 3.16 -18.71
CA LEU A 152 -18.26 3.66 -17.75
C LEU A 152 -18.80 4.91 -17.07
N HIS A 153 -18.80 4.89 -15.74
CA HIS A 153 -19.19 6.00 -14.89
C HIS A 153 -17.98 6.51 -14.12
N PRO A 154 -17.65 7.81 -14.20
CA PRO A 154 -16.55 8.36 -13.44
C PRO A 154 -16.95 8.45 -11.97
N LEU A 155 -16.07 8.00 -11.08
CA LEU A 155 -16.23 8.24 -9.65
C LEU A 155 -15.86 9.70 -9.34
N PRO A 156 -16.54 10.33 -8.36
CA PRO A 156 -16.26 11.69 -7.99
C PRO A 156 -14.83 11.80 -7.49
N LYS A 157 -14.07 12.69 -8.10
CA LYS A 157 -12.71 13.00 -7.67
C LYS A 157 -12.78 14.20 -6.73
N GLY A 158 -12.45 13.99 -5.46
CA GLY A 158 -11.92 15.07 -4.66
C GLY A 158 -10.48 15.28 -5.09
N GLN A 159 -10.21 16.26 -5.94
CA GLN A 159 -8.82 16.71 -6.12
C GLN A 159 -8.35 17.21 -4.75
N GLY A 160 -7.21 16.73 -4.27
CA GLY A 160 -6.75 16.81 -2.89
C GLY A 160 -6.39 18.21 -2.36
N GLY A 161 -7.24 19.23 -2.54
CA GLY A 161 -7.09 20.54 -1.93
C GLY A 161 -7.37 20.50 -0.42
N LYS A 162 -6.41 20.88 0.41
CA LYS A 162 -6.58 20.94 1.88
C LYS A 162 -7.54 22.08 2.30
N GLY A 163 -8.36 21.84 3.33
CA GLY A 163 -9.16 22.87 4.02
C GLY A 163 -10.54 23.18 3.41
N PRO A 164 -11.16 24.33 3.77
CA PRO A 164 -12.51 24.70 3.32
C PRO A 164 -12.69 24.68 1.79
N LYS A 165 -11.62 24.95 1.02
CA LYS A 165 -11.62 24.90 -0.45
C LYS A 165 -11.81 23.50 -1.01
N GLY A 166 -11.15 22.48 -0.44
CA GLY A 166 -11.35 21.09 -0.86
C GLY A 166 -12.69 20.50 -0.43
N GLN A 167 -13.31 21.01 0.64
CA GLN A 167 -14.69 20.65 0.98
C GLN A 167 -15.67 21.26 -0.02
N ILE A 168 -15.45 22.52 -0.40
CA ILE A 168 -16.22 23.18 -1.46
C ILE A 168 -15.99 22.48 -2.80
N GLU A 169 -14.79 21.99 -3.11
CA GLU A 169 -14.53 21.29 -4.37
C GLU A 169 -15.03 19.84 -4.35
N LEU A 170 -14.90 19.14 -3.23
CA LEU A 170 -15.50 17.81 -3.07
C LEU A 170 -17.02 17.89 -3.13
N VAL A 171 -17.65 18.99 -2.72
CA VAL A 171 -19.10 19.16 -2.81
C VAL A 171 -19.49 19.77 -4.17
N PHE A 172 -19.01 20.96 -4.49
CA PHE A 172 -19.38 21.80 -5.64
C PHE A 172 -18.41 21.75 -6.84
N GLY A 173 -17.30 21.02 -6.74
CA GLY A 173 -16.32 20.95 -7.80
C GLY A 173 -16.81 20.20 -9.04
N PRO A 174 -16.08 20.33 -10.17
CA PRO A 174 -16.48 19.76 -11.45
C PRO A 174 -16.54 18.23 -11.46
N ASN A 175 -16.01 17.55 -10.43
CA ASN A 175 -16.15 16.10 -10.18
C ASN A 175 -16.61 15.80 -8.74
N GLY A 176 -17.24 16.77 -8.06
CA GLY A 176 -17.67 16.64 -6.66
C GLY A 176 -18.91 15.78 -6.46
N VAL A 177 -19.19 15.46 -5.19
CA VAL A 177 -20.35 14.72 -4.68
C VAL A 177 -21.66 15.33 -5.17
N LEU A 178 -21.79 16.65 -5.32
CA LEU A 178 -23.02 17.25 -5.82
C LEU A 178 -23.23 16.94 -7.31
N LYS A 179 -22.18 16.97 -8.15
CA LYS A 179 -22.30 16.56 -9.55
C LYS A 179 -22.52 15.05 -9.68
N PHE A 180 -21.87 14.25 -8.85
CA PHE A 180 -22.13 12.81 -8.80
C PHE A 180 -23.56 12.50 -8.35
N ALA A 181 -24.07 13.18 -7.32
CA ALA A 181 -25.41 13.02 -6.81
C ALA A 181 -26.48 13.59 -7.76
N LEU A 182 -26.23 14.72 -8.44
CA LEU A 182 -27.22 15.36 -9.31
C LEU A 182 -27.15 14.86 -10.76
N ALA A 183 -25.96 14.66 -11.31
CA ALA A 183 -25.74 14.32 -12.73
C ALA A 183 -25.16 12.91 -12.96
N GLY A 184 -24.72 12.21 -11.93
CA GLY A 184 -24.26 10.83 -12.05
C GLY A 184 -25.42 9.86 -12.31
N GLU A 185 -25.27 9.01 -13.32
CA GLU A 185 -26.22 7.92 -13.63
C GLU A 185 -25.88 6.62 -12.88
N LEU A 186 -24.79 6.60 -12.10
CA LEU A 186 -24.34 5.41 -11.39
C LEU A 186 -25.33 4.97 -10.30
N LEU A 187 -25.92 5.94 -9.58
CA LEU A 187 -26.93 5.70 -8.56
C LEU A 187 -28.31 6.17 -9.04
N SER A 188 -29.33 5.39 -8.72
CA SER A 188 -30.74 5.72 -8.89
C SER A 188 -31.14 6.86 -7.95
N TRP A 189 -32.25 7.54 -8.25
CA TRP A 189 -32.79 8.57 -7.35
C TRP A 189 -33.05 8.05 -5.92
N PRO A 190 -33.70 6.88 -5.72
CA PRO A 190 -33.80 6.27 -4.40
C PRO A 190 -32.44 6.00 -3.74
N GLY A 191 -31.46 5.49 -4.50
CA GLY A 191 -30.10 5.25 -4.00
C GLY A 191 -29.38 6.51 -3.55
N LYS A 192 -29.51 7.60 -4.32
CA LYS A 192 -28.96 8.91 -3.99
C LYS A 192 -29.55 9.46 -2.71
N ILE A 193 -30.88 9.37 -2.55
CA ILE A 193 -31.57 9.80 -1.32
C ILE A 193 -31.09 8.94 -0.14
N ARG A 194 -31.06 7.61 -0.30
CA ARG A 194 -30.59 6.67 0.73
C ARG A 194 -29.16 6.96 1.17
N ALA A 195 -28.26 7.22 0.23
CA ALA A 195 -26.87 7.58 0.50
C ALA A 195 -26.76 8.95 1.17
N GLY A 196 -27.53 9.93 0.71
CA GLY A 196 -27.56 11.28 1.26
C GLY A 196 -28.06 11.32 2.71
N ILE A 197 -29.09 10.52 3.04
CA ILE A 197 -29.56 10.36 4.43
C ILE A 197 -28.42 9.87 5.32
N GLY A 198 -27.78 8.76 4.93
CA GLY A 198 -26.64 8.20 5.66
C GLY A 198 -25.48 9.16 5.85
N ALA A 199 -25.14 9.88 4.78
CA ALA A 199 -24.00 10.76 4.75
C ALA A 199 -24.21 12.04 5.58
N PHE A 200 -25.38 12.67 5.48
CA PHE A 200 -25.62 14.02 6.00
C PHE A 200 -26.61 14.10 7.17
N LEU A 201 -27.59 13.20 7.25
CA LEU A 201 -28.58 13.18 8.34
C LEU A 201 -28.16 12.22 9.44
N GLY A 202 -27.65 11.05 9.07
CA GLY A 202 -27.20 10.03 10.01
C GLY A 202 -27.59 8.61 9.62
N HIS A 203 -27.18 7.67 10.46
CA HIS A 203 -27.42 6.25 10.29
C HIS A 203 -27.53 5.55 11.65
N ALA A 204 -27.94 4.28 11.63
CA ALA A 204 -27.97 3.45 12.83
C ALA A 204 -26.53 3.28 13.38
N PRO A 205 -26.34 3.25 14.72
CA PRO A 205 -25.04 2.98 15.31
C PRO A 205 -24.50 1.62 14.90
N PRO A 206 -23.19 1.38 15.06
CA PRO A 206 -22.62 0.05 14.92
C PRO A 206 -23.40 -0.96 15.80
N PRO A 207 -23.61 -2.19 15.31
CA PRO A 207 -24.31 -3.23 16.06
C PRO A 207 -23.53 -3.58 17.33
N ASP A 208 -24.26 -3.82 18.41
CA ASP A 208 -23.68 -4.29 19.67
C ASP A 208 -23.17 -5.72 19.54
N GLY A 209 -22.01 -6.01 20.11
CA GLY A 209 -21.49 -7.36 20.25
C GLY A 209 -20.01 -7.53 19.89
N PRO A 210 -19.49 -8.77 19.98
CA PRO A 210 -18.09 -9.06 19.73
C PRO A 210 -17.75 -9.21 18.23
N LYS A 211 -18.76 -9.32 17.36
CA LYS A 211 -18.56 -9.52 15.92
C LYS A 211 -18.19 -8.18 15.28
N GLU A 212 -17.06 -8.15 14.59
CA GLU A 212 -16.71 -7.02 13.73
C GLU A 212 -17.59 -7.03 12.47
N GLU A 213 -18.14 -5.88 12.12
CA GLU A 213 -18.90 -5.73 10.88
C GLU A 213 -18.01 -5.93 9.66
N THR A 214 -18.61 -6.54 8.64
CA THR A 214 -17.96 -6.65 7.33
C THR A 214 -18.06 -5.32 6.57
N ILE A 215 -17.23 -5.15 5.52
CA ILE A 215 -17.31 -3.96 4.66
C ILE A 215 -18.73 -3.81 4.08
N ARG A 216 -19.36 -4.90 3.64
CA ARG A 216 -20.75 -4.88 3.16
C ARG A 216 -21.72 -4.40 4.23
N GLU A 217 -21.70 -5.03 5.41
CA GLU A 217 -22.62 -4.70 6.50
C GLU A 217 -22.53 -3.20 6.84
N TRP A 218 -21.31 -2.69 6.96
CA TRP A 218 -21.05 -1.29 7.26
C TRP A 218 -21.58 -0.34 6.17
N VAL A 219 -21.24 -0.58 4.89
CA VAL A 219 -21.66 0.30 3.80
C VAL A 219 -23.17 0.29 3.60
N THR A 220 -23.80 -0.89 3.69
CA THR A 220 -25.25 -1.01 3.47
C THR A 220 -26.04 -0.35 4.61
N ARG A 221 -25.56 -0.45 5.86
CA ARG A 221 -26.12 0.24 7.02
C ARG A 221 -26.01 1.76 6.88
N ILE A 222 -24.88 2.27 6.39
CA ILE A 222 -24.62 3.72 6.32
C ILE A 222 -25.16 4.31 5.03
N LEU A 223 -24.69 3.86 3.87
CA LEU A 223 -24.94 4.48 2.57
C LEU A 223 -25.98 3.74 1.72
N GLY A 224 -26.29 2.49 2.07
CA GLY A 224 -27.29 1.66 1.38
C GLY A 224 -26.69 0.68 0.37
N GLU A 225 -27.53 -0.29 -0.01
CA GLU A 225 -27.19 -1.42 -0.90
C GLU A 225 -26.63 -0.97 -2.26
N GLU A 226 -27.22 0.07 -2.84
CA GLU A 226 -26.85 0.51 -4.18
C GLU A 226 -25.44 1.12 -4.22
N VAL A 227 -25.05 1.84 -3.17
CA VAL A 227 -23.68 2.38 -3.03
C VAL A 227 -22.68 1.24 -2.85
N PHE A 228 -23.06 0.23 -2.06
CA PHE A 228 -22.22 -0.95 -1.90
C PHE A 228 -21.96 -1.64 -3.25
N LEU A 229 -23.02 -2.06 -3.94
CA LEU A 229 -22.91 -2.85 -5.17
C LEU A 229 -22.25 -2.09 -6.33
N ARG A 230 -22.50 -0.78 -6.44
CA ARG A 230 -22.08 0.00 -7.62
C ARG A 230 -20.83 0.83 -7.41
N CYS A 231 -20.40 1.06 -6.17
CA CYS A 231 -19.23 1.88 -5.88
C CYS A 231 -18.19 1.12 -5.05
N ILE A 232 -18.60 0.49 -3.95
CA ILE A 232 -17.65 -0.07 -2.99
C ILE A 232 -17.18 -1.47 -3.38
N ASP A 233 -18.08 -2.36 -3.80
CA ASP A 233 -17.73 -3.74 -4.17
C ASP A 233 -16.68 -3.79 -5.29
N PRO A 234 -16.81 -3.05 -6.42
CA PRO A 234 -15.78 -3.00 -7.45
C PRO A 234 -14.44 -2.43 -6.96
N PHE A 235 -14.48 -1.51 -6.00
CA PHE A 235 -13.28 -0.91 -5.43
C PHE A 235 -12.55 -1.89 -4.50
N VAL A 236 -13.28 -2.58 -3.62
CA VAL A 236 -12.71 -3.56 -2.68
C VAL A 236 -12.13 -4.75 -3.44
N SER A 237 -12.84 -5.27 -4.45
CA SER A 237 -12.33 -6.35 -5.29
C SER A 237 -11.05 -5.96 -6.02
N GLY A 238 -10.92 -4.69 -6.42
CA GLY A 238 -9.73 -4.19 -7.13
C GLY A 238 -8.52 -3.96 -6.22
N VAL A 239 -8.70 -3.46 -5.00
CA VAL A 239 -7.60 -3.08 -4.10
C VAL A 239 -7.18 -4.23 -3.18
N TYR A 240 -8.15 -4.94 -2.61
CA TYR A 240 -7.89 -5.98 -1.61
C TYR A 240 -7.90 -7.39 -2.19
N ALA A 241 -8.37 -7.56 -3.44
CA ALA A 241 -8.64 -8.88 -4.04
C ALA A 241 -9.40 -9.83 -3.10
N GLY A 242 -10.22 -9.27 -2.22
CA GLY A 242 -10.88 -9.98 -1.12
C GLY A 242 -12.39 -9.78 -1.17
N ASP A 243 -13.10 -10.67 -0.48
CA ASP A 243 -14.56 -10.64 -0.44
C ASP A 243 -15.07 -9.64 0.63
N PRO A 244 -15.72 -8.53 0.25
CA PRO A 244 -16.27 -7.56 1.19
C PRO A 244 -17.36 -8.12 2.12
N ASN A 245 -17.92 -9.31 1.82
CA ASN A 245 -18.83 -10.03 2.70
C ASN A 245 -18.11 -10.72 3.87
N THR A 246 -16.78 -10.77 3.86
CA THR A 246 -15.96 -11.46 4.89
C THR A 246 -14.91 -10.55 5.52
N LEU A 247 -14.45 -9.52 4.80
CA LEU A 247 -13.45 -8.58 5.31
C LEU A 247 -14.03 -7.70 6.43
N SER A 248 -13.36 -7.70 7.59
CA SER A 248 -13.65 -6.77 8.69
C SER A 248 -13.44 -5.32 8.25
N MET A 249 -14.46 -4.49 8.45
CA MET A 249 -14.39 -3.05 8.15
C MET A 249 -13.30 -2.36 8.99
N LYS A 250 -13.20 -2.71 10.27
CA LYS A 250 -12.27 -2.08 11.21
C LYS A 250 -10.82 -2.41 10.90
N SER A 251 -10.55 -3.64 10.48
CA SER A 251 -9.19 -4.08 10.11
C SER A 251 -8.80 -3.67 8.69
N ALA A 252 -9.71 -3.80 7.72
CA ALA A 252 -9.40 -3.52 6.32
C ALA A 252 -9.37 -2.02 6.03
N LEU A 253 -10.29 -1.25 6.62
CA LEU A 253 -10.47 0.19 6.36
C LEU A 253 -10.47 1.00 7.68
N PRO A 254 -9.42 0.91 8.51
CA PRO A 254 -9.38 1.53 9.83
C PRO A 254 -9.55 3.06 9.79
N LYS A 255 -9.04 3.70 8.73
CA LYS A 255 -9.19 5.14 8.50
C LYS A 255 -10.66 5.55 8.33
N ILE A 256 -11.46 4.71 7.67
CA ILE A 256 -12.89 4.95 7.43
C ILE A 256 -13.69 4.58 8.68
N ALA A 257 -13.38 3.45 9.32
CA ALA A 257 -14.01 3.08 10.59
C ALA A 257 -13.81 4.15 11.68
N ARG A 258 -12.64 4.80 11.72
CA ARG A 258 -12.38 5.94 12.61
C ARG A 258 -13.29 7.13 12.33
N ILE A 259 -13.69 7.37 11.08
CA ILE A 259 -14.59 8.49 10.75
C ILE A 259 -15.94 8.28 11.43
N GLU A 260 -16.49 7.07 11.42
CA GLU A 260 -17.74 6.76 12.13
C GLU A 260 -17.62 6.98 13.63
N GLN A 261 -16.52 6.54 14.24
CA GLN A 261 -16.26 6.78 15.67
C GLN A 261 -16.23 8.26 16.00
N ILE A 262 -15.56 9.07 15.17
CA ILE A 262 -15.55 10.53 15.32
C ILE A 262 -16.96 11.10 15.13
N SER A 263 -17.72 10.61 14.14
CA SER A 263 -19.09 11.07 13.90
C SER A 263 -19.96 10.96 15.13
N TYR A 264 -19.95 9.82 15.84
CA TYR A 264 -20.72 9.64 17.07
C TYR A 264 -20.09 10.33 18.29
N GLY A 265 -18.80 10.66 18.24
CA GLY A 265 -18.12 11.43 19.28
C GLY A 265 -18.39 12.93 19.25
N LEU A 266 -19.02 13.46 18.20
CA LEU A 266 -19.40 14.86 18.10
C LEU A 266 -20.74 15.11 18.82
N ASP A 267 -20.74 15.90 19.89
CA ASP A 267 -21.92 16.16 20.75
C ASP A 267 -23.19 16.59 20.00
N TRP A 268 -23.04 17.30 18.89
CA TRP A 268 -24.14 17.83 18.08
C TRP A 268 -24.57 16.87 16.94
N ASN A 269 -23.77 15.86 16.61
CA ASN A 269 -24.03 14.90 15.52
C ASN A 269 -24.68 13.61 16.05
N LYS A 270 -25.81 13.76 16.75
CA LYS A 270 -26.47 12.66 17.50
C LYS A 270 -26.81 11.43 16.67
N PHE A 271 -26.98 11.58 15.36
CA PHE A 271 -27.33 10.50 14.44
C PHE A 271 -26.13 9.94 13.66
N GLY A 272 -24.91 10.42 13.98
CA GLY A 272 -23.68 9.85 13.44
C GLY A 272 -23.41 10.14 11.96
N ALA A 273 -23.97 11.21 11.38
CA ALA A 273 -23.77 11.52 9.97
C ALA A 273 -22.28 11.54 9.58
N ILE A 274 -21.90 10.67 8.64
CA ILE A 274 -20.49 10.36 8.31
C ILE A 274 -19.75 11.58 7.74
N PHE A 275 -20.47 12.50 7.11
CA PHE A 275 -19.90 13.71 6.52
C PHE A 275 -19.20 14.56 7.59
N TYR A 276 -19.85 14.75 8.76
CA TYR A 276 -19.30 15.60 9.82
C TYR A 276 -18.11 14.96 10.53
N GLY A 277 -18.13 13.64 10.74
CA GLY A 277 -16.94 12.92 11.21
C GLY A 277 -15.79 13.02 10.21
N GLY A 278 -16.08 12.97 8.92
CA GLY A 278 -15.08 13.13 7.85
C GLY A 278 -14.43 14.51 7.89
N LEU A 279 -15.24 15.58 8.07
CA LEU A 279 -14.73 16.93 8.24
C LEU A 279 -13.85 17.08 9.48
N ALA A 280 -14.30 16.56 10.62
CA ALA A 280 -13.54 16.58 11.86
C ALA A 280 -12.20 15.83 11.72
N ARG A 281 -12.21 14.64 11.10
CA ARG A 281 -10.97 13.89 10.82
C ARG A 281 -10.03 14.64 9.89
N GLN A 282 -10.55 15.35 8.89
CA GLN A 282 -9.71 16.16 8.00
C GLN A 282 -9.01 17.31 8.75
N VAL A 283 -9.69 17.91 9.73
CA VAL A 283 -9.09 18.91 10.61
C VAL A 283 -8.00 18.28 11.48
N GLU A 284 -8.24 17.11 12.07
CA GLU A 284 -7.21 16.36 12.82
C GLU A 284 -5.98 16.07 11.96
N LEU A 285 -6.17 15.49 10.77
CA LEU A 285 -5.09 15.19 9.82
C LEU A 285 -4.31 16.45 9.43
N THR A 286 -4.98 17.59 9.29
CA THR A 286 -4.31 18.85 8.99
C THR A 286 -3.46 19.34 10.16
N LYS A 287 -3.90 19.14 11.40
CA LYS A 287 -3.12 19.45 12.60
C LYS A 287 -1.92 18.50 12.74
N GLU A 288 -2.13 17.20 12.59
CA GLU A 288 -1.08 16.16 12.61
C GLU A 288 0.02 16.50 11.59
N ARG A 289 -0.36 16.81 10.35
CA ARG A 289 0.59 17.20 9.28
C ARG A 289 1.33 18.51 9.53
N LYS A 290 0.75 19.44 10.29
CA LYS A 290 1.41 20.70 10.66
C LYS A 290 2.37 20.51 11.84
N ALA A 291 2.08 19.56 12.73
CA ALA A 291 2.92 19.24 13.87
C ALA A 291 4.18 18.48 13.47
N ASP A 292 4.10 17.65 12.42
CA ASP A 292 5.22 16.87 11.89
C ASP A 292 5.28 16.99 10.35
N PRO A 293 5.83 18.12 9.83
CA PRO A 293 5.92 18.34 8.40
C PRO A 293 7.02 17.46 7.76
N PRO A 294 6.85 17.03 6.49
CA PRO A 294 7.93 16.39 5.74
C PRO A 294 9.20 17.26 5.67
N SER A 295 10.38 16.63 5.57
CA SER A 295 11.64 17.35 5.42
C SER A 295 11.62 18.23 4.16
N PRO A 296 12.11 19.48 4.22
CA PRO A 296 12.21 20.35 3.04
C PRO A 296 13.20 19.83 1.98
N ASP A 297 14.10 18.92 2.34
CA ASP A 297 15.07 18.32 1.41
C ASP A 297 14.46 17.20 0.55
N TRP A 298 13.25 16.75 0.90
CA TRP A 298 12.55 15.72 0.14
C TRP A 298 11.84 16.33 -1.08
N PRO A 299 11.66 15.56 -2.17
CA PRO A 299 10.87 16.03 -3.30
C PRO A 299 9.44 16.35 -2.87
N GLU A 300 8.81 17.35 -3.50
CA GLU A 300 7.41 17.66 -3.26
C GLU A 300 6.51 16.48 -3.66
N PHE A 301 5.50 16.19 -2.83
CA PHE A 301 4.55 15.12 -3.07
C PHE A 301 3.18 15.41 -2.47
N GLU A 302 2.17 14.73 -3.00
CA GLU A 302 0.82 14.75 -2.48
C GLU A 302 0.51 13.47 -1.69
N TYR A 303 -0.07 13.64 -0.49
CA TYR A 303 -0.41 12.50 0.36
C TYR A 303 -1.48 11.62 -0.28
N GLY A 304 -1.15 10.34 -0.46
CA GLY A 304 -2.06 9.36 -1.02
C GLY A 304 -2.13 9.33 -2.55
N ASN A 305 -1.54 10.30 -3.25
CA ASN A 305 -1.41 10.24 -4.71
C ASN A 305 -0.61 8.97 -5.07
N PRO A 306 -1.11 8.12 -5.99
CA PRO A 306 -0.38 6.94 -6.45
C PRO A 306 1.02 7.31 -6.96
N GLY A 307 2.03 6.62 -6.43
CA GLY A 307 3.43 6.77 -6.81
C GLY A 307 4.05 5.45 -7.27
N SER A 308 5.11 5.56 -8.06
CA SER A 308 6.00 4.46 -8.47
C SER A 308 7.43 4.99 -8.67
N PHE A 309 8.29 4.20 -9.31
CA PHE A 309 9.63 4.63 -9.73
C PHE A 309 9.79 4.49 -11.26
N ARG A 310 10.68 5.26 -11.89
CA ARG A 310 10.90 5.20 -13.36
C ARG A 310 11.30 3.81 -13.85
N GLU A 311 12.01 3.03 -13.03
CA GLU A 311 12.42 1.65 -13.30
C GLU A 311 11.56 0.61 -12.57
N GLY A 312 10.35 1.01 -12.18
CA GLY A 312 9.34 0.18 -11.52
C GLY A 312 9.55 0.06 -10.02
N LEU A 313 8.56 -0.47 -9.31
CA LEU A 313 8.55 -0.62 -7.86
C LEU A 313 9.70 -1.47 -7.33
N GLY A 314 10.25 -2.37 -8.13
CA GLY A 314 11.46 -3.14 -7.85
C GLY A 314 12.71 -2.27 -7.62
N THR A 315 12.67 -0.98 -7.98
CA THR A 315 13.76 -0.03 -7.72
C THR A 315 14.06 0.10 -6.22
N LEU A 316 13.01 0.18 -5.38
CA LEU A 316 13.18 0.32 -3.94
C LEU A 316 13.90 -0.89 -3.29
N PRO A 317 13.42 -2.14 -3.45
CA PRO A 317 14.11 -3.28 -2.85
C PRO A 317 15.51 -3.52 -3.42
N ARG A 318 15.77 -3.23 -4.71
CA ARG A 318 17.12 -3.31 -5.29
C ARG A 318 18.10 -2.29 -4.72
N ALA A 319 17.61 -1.13 -4.29
CA ALA A 319 18.45 -0.11 -3.66
C ALA A 319 18.77 -0.45 -2.19
N ILE A 320 18.03 -1.37 -1.57
CA ILE A 320 18.27 -1.85 -0.20
C ILE A 320 19.30 -2.99 -0.16
N GLU A 321 19.39 -3.77 -1.24
CA GLU A 321 20.38 -4.86 -1.39
C GLU A 321 21.83 -4.33 -1.40
#